data_AF-A0A538MRF3-F1
#
_entry.id   AF-A0A538MRF3-F1
#
_cell.length_a   1.000
_cell.length_b   1.000
_cell.length_c   1.000
_cell.angle_alpha   90.00
_cell.angle_beta   90.00
_cell.angle_gamma   90.00
#
_symmetry.space_group_name_H-M   'P 1'
#
loop_
_entity.id
_entity.type
_entity.pdbx_description
1 polymer ?
#
loop_
_entity_poly.entity_id
_entity_poly.type
_entity_poly.pdbx_seq_one_letter_code
_entity_poly.pdbx_strand_id
1 'polypeptide(L)'
;MSDHGRWHARLRVAVCAIVLLLLPAAGGCGRSPQHLKSGQCKPGDPLAGVYLPSRLAVHNPCTTVAGTVDCVQAEPDGDIHIRLRPDPAYRRLLTAANAFQQCPQQKDPHLVVEIIPQVGHGAFEDNSATKAGFATPTAPAAGEHVTVTGPYVWDSNLLHDLVYPGRDVKDWAEIHPAWNITIDQPAHKPVA
;
A
#
# COMPACT_ATOMS: atom_id res chain seq x y z
N MET A 1 42.31 -57.88 63.35
CA MET A 1 43.33 -56.96 63.88
C MET A 1 44.15 -56.48 62.71
N SER A 2 44.26 -55.15 62.59
CA SER A 2 45.11 -54.36 61.69
C SER A 2 44.86 -54.43 60.19
N ASP A 3 44.34 -53.35 59.61
CA ASP A 3 45.20 -52.47 58.78
C ASP A 3 44.63 -51.04 58.68
N HIS A 4 45.55 -50.10 58.55
CA HIS A 4 45.48 -48.65 58.62
C HIS A 4 44.62 -48.04 57.47
N GLY A 5 43.84 -46.98 57.66
CA GLY A 5 44.28 -45.62 57.95
C GLY A 5 44.47 -44.80 56.66
N ARG A 6 43.53 -43.89 56.35
CA ARG A 6 43.76 -42.44 56.11
C ARG A 6 42.73 -41.77 55.19
N TRP A 7 42.11 -40.72 55.72
CA TRP A 7 41.96 -39.36 55.16
C TRP A 7 41.90 -39.19 53.64
N HIS A 8 40.82 -38.60 53.12
CA HIS A 8 40.84 -37.22 52.57
C HIS A 8 39.43 -36.79 52.14
N ALA A 9 39.02 -35.64 52.67
CA ALA A 9 37.90 -34.83 52.18
C ALA A 9 38.06 -34.49 50.70
N ARG A 10 36.92 -34.31 50.00
CA ARG A 10 36.68 -33.20 49.07
C ARG A 10 35.23 -33.23 48.57
N LEU A 11 34.41 -32.36 49.18
CA LEU A 11 33.27 -31.75 48.48
C LEU A 11 33.77 -31.18 47.16
N ARG A 12 33.15 -31.55 46.04
CA ARG A 12 33.23 -30.79 44.80
C ARG A 12 31.81 -30.65 44.26
N VAL A 13 31.22 -29.51 44.63
CA VAL A 13 30.11 -28.89 43.90
C VAL A 13 30.59 -28.65 42.47
N ALA A 14 29.90 -29.24 41.50
CA ALA A 14 30.03 -28.87 40.10
C ALA A 14 28.63 -28.56 39.57
N VAL A 15 28.21 -27.32 39.80
CA VAL A 15 27.12 -26.68 39.05
C VAL A 15 27.68 -26.34 37.69
N CYS A 16 27.25 -27.04 36.65
CA CYS A 16 27.35 -26.56 35.27
C CYS A 16 25.99 -26.76 34.61
N ALA A 17 25.13 -25.74 34.75
CA ALA A 17 23.94 -25.58 33.94
C ALA A 17 24.37 -25.36 32.49
N ILE A 18 24.19 -26.37 31.64
CA ILE A 18 24.24 -26.20 30.19
C ILE A 18 22.81 -25.90 29.74
N VAL A 19 22.42 -24.64 29.86
CA VAL A 19 21.28 -24.11 29.10
C VAL A 19 21.81 -23.87 27.69
N LEU A 20 21.63 -24.85 26.81
CA LEU A 20 21.77 -24.66 25.37
C LEU A 20 20.69 -23.68 24.92
N LEU A 21 21.04 -22.39 24.91
CA LEU A 21 20.30 -21.33 24.25
C LEU A 21 20.28 -21.63 22.75
N LEU A 22 19.25 -22.35 22.30
CA LEU A 22 18.80 -22.35 20.91
C LEU A 22 18.17 -20.98 20.62
N LEU A 23 19.02 -19.97 20.47
CA LEU A 23 18.61 -18.72 19.84
C LEU A 23 18.52 -19.01 18.33
N PRO A 24 17.33 -18.98 17.71
CA PRO A 24 17.30 -18.86 16.27
C PRO A 24 17.96 -17.52 15.95
N ALA A 25 19.07 -17.58 15.21
CA ALA A 25 19.57 -16.40 14.52
C ALA A 25 18.44 -15.95 13.57
N ALA A 26 17.62 -15.02 14.03
CA ALA A 26 16.74 -14.25 13.18
C ALA A 26 17.64 -13.32 12.36
N GLY A 27 18.40 -13.90 11.43
CA GLY A 27 18.92 -13.17 10.29
C GLY A 27 17.70 -12.60 9.62
N GLY A 28 17.55 -11.28 9.70
CA GLY A 28 16.51 -10.55 8.98
C GLY A 28 16.74 -10.77 7.49
N CYS A 29 16.16 -11.83 6.93
CA CYS A 29 15.90 -11.88 5.51
C CYS A 29 15.02 -10.67 5.22
N GLY A 30 15.59 -9.66 4.54
CA GLY A 30 14.79 -8.61 3.92
C GLY A 30 13.73 -9.31 3.09
N ARG A 31 12.47 -9.24 3.54
CA ARG A 31 11.38 -9.93 2.88
C ARG A 31 11.19 -9.21 1.55
N SER A 32 11.40 -9.92 0.45
CA SER A 32 11.19 -9.35 -0.88
C SER A 32 9.78 -8.75 -0.97
N PRO A 33 9.61 -7.61 -1.67
CA PRO A 33 8.30 -7.00 -1.82
C PRO A 33 7.28 -8.01 -2.39
N GLN A 34 6.10 -8.07 -1.78
CA GLN A 34 5.06 -9.02 -2.16
C GLN A 34 4.30 -8.54 -3.40
N HIS A 35 4.18 -9.40 -4.42
CA HIS A 35 3.22 -9.19 -5.50
C HIS A 35 1.83 -9.64 -5.02
N LEU A 36 0.96 -8.67 -4.75
CA LEU A 36 -0.40 -8.92 -4.30
C LEU A 36 -1.29 -9.23 -5.49
N LYS A 37 -2.23 -10.18 -5.31
CA LYS A 37 -3.24 -10.53 -6.32
C LYS A 37 -4.50 -9.69 -6.14
N SER A 38 -5.36 -9.66 -7.16
CA SER A 38 -6.69 -9.05 -7.03
C SER A 38 -7.46 -9.64 -5.84
N GLY A 39 -8.08 -8.77 -5.03
CA GLY A 39 -8.77 -9.15 -3.80
C GLY A 39 -7.87 -9.44 -2.60
N GLN A 40 -6.55 -9.49 -2.77
CA GLN A 40 -5.62 -9.76 -1.69
C GLN A 40 -5.27 -8.46 -0.94
N CYS A 41 -5.62 -8.43 0.35
CA CYS A 41 -5.23 -7.34 1.23
C CYS A 41 -3.76 -7.43 1.62
N LYS A 42 -3.08 -6.29 1.65
CA LYS A 42 -1.75 -6.15 2.23
C LYS A 42 -1.85 -6.28 3.76
N PRO A 43 -0.97 -7.04 4.42
CA PRO A 43 -0.92 -7.08 5.88
C PRO A 43 -0.33 -5.78 6.47
N GLY A 44 -0.66 -5.51 7.72
CA GLY A 44 -0.13 -4.38 8.49
C GLY A 44 -0.84 -3.06 8.20
N ASP A 45 -0.12 -1.96 8.36
CA ASP A 45 -0.65 -0.62 8.11
C ASP A 45 -1.04 -0.44 6.63
N PRO A 46 -2.31 -0.09 6.33
CA PRO A 46 -2.75 0.11 4.96
C PRO A 46 -2.04 1.29 4.25
N LEU A 47 -1.59 2.29 5.02
CA LEU A 47 -0.92 3.49 4.50
C LEU A 47 0.61 3.40 4.55
N ALA A 48 1.17 2.23 4.86
CA ALA A 48 2.61 2.05 4.86
C ALA A 48 3.19 2.43 3.48
N GLY A 49 4.23 3.27 3.48
CA GLY A 49 4.93 3.74 2.29
C GLY A 49 4.21 4.85 1.51
N VAL A 50 3.12 5.42 2.04
CA VAL A 50 2.48 6.62 1.48
C VAL A 50 3.17 7.87 2.00
N TYR A 51 3.38 8.86 1.12
CA TYR A 51 3.82 10.20 1.53
C TYR A 51 2.72 10.95 2.29
N LEU A 52 3.04 11.59 3.43
CA LEU A 52 2.08 12.33 4.27
C LEU A 52 0.75 11.57 4.54
N PRO A 53 0.79 10.36 5.13
CA PRO A 53 -0.39 9.52 5.29
C PRO A 53 -1.42 10.12 6.26
N SER A 54 -1.03 11.07 7.11
CA SER A 54 -1.92 11.75 8.05
C SER A 54 -3.03 12.58 7.39
N ARG A 55 -2.93 12.86 6.08
CA ARG A 55 -4.00 13.52 5.30
C ARG A 55 -5.15 12.57 4.94
N LEU A 56 -4.93 11.26 5.05
CA LEU A 56 -5.85 10.24 4.54
C LEU A 56 -6.69 9.66 5.68
N ALA A 57 -8.00 9.75 5.54
CA ALA A 57 -8.93 9.03 6.40
C ALA A 57 -9.19 7.63 5.80
N VAL A 58 -8.73 6.58 6.47
CA VAL A 58 -8.99 5.20 6.03
C VAL A 58 -10.42 4.80 6.39
N HIS A 59 -11.26 4.61 5.38
CA HIS A 59 -12.65 4.18 5.55
C HIS A 59 -12.80 2.66 5.44
N ASN A 60 -12.05 2.04 4.53
CA ASN A 60 -11.93 0.58 4.47
C ASN A 60 -10.48 0.22 4.15
N PRO A 61 -9.77 -0.51 5.02
CA PRO A 61 -8.37 -0.86 4.79
C PRO A 61 -8.14 -1.78 3.59
N CYS A 62 -9.20 -2.42 3.05
CA CYS A 62 -9.06 -3.28 1.88
C CYS A 62 -10.35 -3.29 1.05
N THR A 63 -10.28 -2.68 -0.11
CA THR A 63 -11.38 -2.58 -1.08
C THR A 63 -10.90 -3.03 -2.44
N THR A 64 -11.75 -3.79 -3.14
CA THR A 64 -11.57 -4.11 -4.55
C THR A 64 -12.65 -3.42 -5.37
N VAL A 65 -12.23 -2.70 -6.41
CA VAL A 65 -13.10 -1.92 -7.29
C VAL A 65 -12.74 -2.21 -8.74
N ALA A 66 -13.75 -2.27 -9.61
CA ALA A 66 -13.55 -2.36 -11.05
C ALA A 66 -14.09 -1.13 -11.77
N GLY A 67 -13.50 -0.83 -12.92
CA GLY A 67 -13.89 0.29 -13.76
C GLY A 67 -13.00 0.49 -14.98
N THR A 68 -13.26 1.55 -15.73
CA THR A 68 -12.46 1.94 -16.90
C THR A 68 -11.51 3.07 -16.55
N VAL A 69 -10.27 2.97 -17.02
CA VAL A 69 -9.26 4.04 -16.90
C VAL A 69 -9.55 5.12 -17.94
N ASP A 70 -9.81 6.35 -17.53
CA ASP A 70 -10.03 7.46 -18.47
C ASP A 70 -8.78 8.30 -18.72
N CYS A 71 -7.96 8.50 -17.70
CA CYS A 71 -6.64 9.12 -17.86
C CYS A 71 -5.69 8.72 -16.74
N VAL A 72 -4.40 8.85 -17.04
CA VAL A 72 -3.28 8.51 -16.17
C VAL A 72 -2.31 9.68 -16.16
N GLN A 73 -1.84 10.06 -14.99
CA GLN A 73 -0.97 11.20 -14.75
C GLN A 73 0.16 10.79 -13.80
N ALA A 74 1.38 11.22 -14.11
CA ALA A 74 2.50 11.09 -13.17
C ALA A 74 2.61 12.36 -12.31
N GLU A 75 2.88 12.17 -11.03
CA GLU A 75 2.99 13.25 -10.05
C GLU A 75 4.44 13.46 -9.57
N PRO A 76 4.78 14.64 -9.03
CA PRO A 76 6.15 14.97 -8.60
C PRO A 76 6.73 14.05 -7.51
N ASP A 77 5.89 13.46 -6.67
CA ASP A 77 6.25 12.52 -5.61
C ASP A 77 6.48 11.08 -6.10
N GLY A 78 6.30 10.86 -7.40
CA GLY A 78 6.48 9.57 -8.06
C GLY A 78 5.21 8.75 -8.17
N ASP A 79 4.08 9.25 -7.66
CA ASP A 79 2.82 8.56 -7.78
C ASP A 79 2.31 8.59 -9.22
N ILE A 80 1.59 7.54 -9.59
CA ILE A 80 0.78 7.52 -10.79
C ILE A 80 -0.69 7.62 -10.40
N HIS A 81 -1.27 8.77 -10.71
CA HIS A 81 -2.67 9.07 -10.54
C HIS A 81 -3.49 8.53 -11.71
N ILE A 82 -4.48 7.73 -11.40
CA ILE A 82 -5.43 7.16 -12.34
C ILE A 82 -6.80 7.74 -12.04
N ARG A 83 -7.48 8.23 -13.08
CA ARG A 83 -8.89 8.59 -13.02
C ARG A 83 -9.70 7.39 -13.48
N LEU A 84 -10.18 6.63 -12.51
CA LEU A 84 -10.99 5.44 -12.73
C LEU A 84 -12.46 5.84 -12.76
N ARG A 85 -13.13 5.58 -13.89
CA ARG A 85 -14.58 5.64 -13.98
C ARG A 85 -15.14 4.32 -13.46
N PRO A 86 -15.74 4.28 -12.26
CA PRO A 86 -16.11 3.01 -11.63
C PRO A 86 -17.29 2.37 -12.35
N ASP A 87 -17.35 1.03 -12.33
CA ASP A 87 -18.53 0.33 -12.79
C ASP A 87 -19.77 0.74 -11.99
N PRO A 88 -20.99 0.58 -12.54
CA PRO A 88 -22.22 0.97 -11.86
C PRO A 88 -22.33 0.46 -10.43
N ALA A 89 -21.86 -0.76 -10.16
CA ALA A 89 -21.88 -1.36 -8.82
C ALA A 89 -21.04 -0.58 -7.80
N TYR A 90 -19.96 0.10 -8.22
CA TYR A 90 -19.00 0.76 -7.34
C TYR A 90 -19.16 2.28 -7.28
N ARG A 91 -20.06 2.89 -8.06
CA ARG A 91 -20.28 4.35 -8.07
C ARG A 91 -20.59 4.94 -6.69
N ARG A 92 -21.14 4.14 -5.77
CA ARG A 92 -21.38 4.53 -4.37
C ARG A 92 -20.11 4.88 -3.58
N LEU A 93 -18.93 4.54 -4.08
CA LEU A 93 -17.65 4.88 -3.48
C LEU A 93 -17.21 6.31 -3.76
N LEU A 94 -17.85 7.00 -4.72
CA LEU A 94 -17.56 8.39 -5.01
C LEU A 94 -18.13 9.30 -3.92
N THR A 95 -17.38 10.32 -3.55
CA THR A 95 -17.89 11.45 -2.77
C THR A 95 -18.26 12.61 -3.71
N ALA A 96 -18.85 13.67 -3.16
CA ALA A 96 -19.12 14.89 -3.92
C ALA A 96 -17.82 15.52 -4.47
N ALA A 97 -16.71 15.44 -3.71
CA ALA A 97 -15.44 16.02 -4.11
C ALA A 97 -14.78 15.30 -5.31
N ASN A 98 -15.12 14.03 -5.57
CA ASN A 98 -14.68 13.36 -6.80
C ASN A 98 -15.21 14.02 -8.08
N ALA A 99 -16.21 14.91 -8.00
CA ALA A 99 -16.67 15.69 -9.14
C ALA A 99 -15.58 16.60 -9.73
N PHE A 100 -14.55 16.93 -8.96
CA PHE A 100 -13.40 17.72 -9.41
C PHE A 100 -12.26 16.87 -10.00
N GLN A 101 -12.35 15.55 -9.87
CA GLN A 101 -11.38 14.60 -10.39
C GLN A 101 -11.82 14.14 -11.78
N GLN A 102 -11.39 14.88 -12.80
CA GLN A 102 -11.83 14.73 -14.19
C GLN A 102 -10.67 14.59 -15.15
N CYS A 103 -10.94 14.04 -16.34
CA CYS A 103 -10.01 14.03 -17.46
C CYS A 103 -10.35 15.16 -18.45
N PRO A 104 -9.44 15.52 -19.38
CA PRO A 104 -9.74 16.52 -20.39
C PRO A 104 -10.96 16.16 -21.25
N GLN A 105 -11.08 14.89 -21.65
CA GLN A 105 -12.13 14.36 -22.53
C GLN A 105 -13.36 13.81 -21.78
N GLN A 106 -13.23 13.50 -20.48
CA GLN A 106 -14.31 12.93 -19.67
C GLN A 106 -14.50 13.76 -18.40
N LYS A 107 -15.68 14.39 -18.28
CA LYS A 107 -16.03 15.31 -17.18
C LYS A 107 -16.83 14.68 -16.05
N ASP A 108 -17.17 13.40 -16.17
CA ASP A 108 -17.81 12.67 -15.08
C ASP A 108 -16.86 12.58 -13.86
N PRO A 109 -17.40 12.41 -12.64
CA PRO A 109 -16.59 12.17 -11.46
C PRO A 109 -15.82 10.85 -11.55
N HIS A 110 -14.54 10.85 -11.18
CA HIS A 110 -13.72 9.65 -11.14
C HIS A 110 -13.32 9.32 -9.71
N LEU A 111 -13.22 8.02 -9.43
CA LEU A 111 -12.48 7.55 -8.27
C LEU A 111 -10.99 7.73 -8.58
N VAL A 112 -10.25 8.31 -7.64
CA VAL A 112 -8.80 8.42 -7.79
C VAL A 112 -8.19 7.07 -7.40
N VAL A 113 -7.23 6.59 -8.18
CA VAL A 113 -6.41 5.44 -7.83
C VAL A 113 -4.96 5.88 -7.93
N GLU A 114 -4.18 5.67 -6.88
CA GLU A 114 -2.80 6.16 -6.83
C GLU A 114 -1.84 4.98 -6.65
N ILE A 115 -0.93 4.81 -7.59
CA ILE A 115 0.16 3.86 -7.51
C ILE A 115 1.38 4.57 -6.96
N ILE A 116 1.88 4.15 -5.80
CA ILE A 116 3.13 4.69 -5.24
C ILE A 116 4.36 4.06 -5.90
N PRO A 117 5.50 4.79 -5.99
CA PRO A 117 6.70 4.28 -6.64
C PRO A 117 7.30 3.10 -5.85
N GLN A 118 8.00 2.22 -6.56
CA GLN A 118 8.67 1.08 -5.93
C GLN A 118 9.71 1.56 -4.90
N VAL A 119 10.44 2.62 -5.26
CA VAL A 119 11.45 3.28 -4.43
C VAL A 119 11.22 4.78 -4.54
N GLY A 120 11.05 5.46 -3.40
CA GLY A 120 10.87 6.91 -3.37
C GLY A 120 12.15 7.66 -3.72
N HIS A 121 12.02 8.95 -4.02
CA HIS A 121 13.13 9.80 -4.46
C HIS A 121 13.10 11.20 -3.86
N GLY A 122 14.28 11.80 -3.72
CA GLY A 122 14.41 13.20 -3.30
C GLY A 122 13.71 13.48 -1.96
N ALA A 123 12.84 14.49 -1.94
CA ALA A 123 12.04 14.85 -0.77
C ALA A 123 10.92 13.84 -0.42
N PHE A 124 10.70 12.84 -1.28
CA PHE A 124 9.64 11.83 -1.17
C PHE A 124 10.21 10.43 -0.96
N GLU A 125 11.38 10.31 -0.32
CA GLU A 125 12.05 9.03 -0.10
C GLU A 125 11.22 8.00 0.69
N ASP A 126 10.27 8.47 1.50
CA ASP A 126 9.35 7.64 2.27
C ASP A 126 8.13 7.17 1.47
N ASN A 127 7.89 7.77 0.30
CA ASN A 127 6.90 7.30 -0.65
C ASN A 127 7.43 6.04 -1.36
N SER A 128 7.21 4.86 -0.80
CA SER A 128 7.92 3.65 -1.23
C SER A 128 7.15 2.37 -0.95
N ALA A 129 6.76 1.68 -2.03
CA ALA A 129 6.18 0.34 -1.94
C ALA A 129 7.16 -0.68 -1.34
N THR A 130 8.47 -0.51 -1.58
CA THR A 130 9.51 -1.36 -0.96
C THR A 130 9.51 -1.23 0.56
N LYS A 131 9.47 -0.01 1.09
CA LYS A 131 9.35 0.23 2.54
C LYS A 131 8.03 -0.32 3.09
N ALA A 132 6.97 -0.30 2.28
CA ALA A 132 5.68 -0.88 2.60
C ALA A 132 5.62 -2.41 2.50
N GLY A 133 6.59 -3.06 1.84
CA GLY A 133 6.65 -4.51 1.67
C GLY A 133 5.80 -5.08 0.52
N PHE A 134 5.43 -4.28 -0.48
CA PHE A 134 4.73 -4.76 -1.68
C PHE A 134 5.38 -4.27 -2.99
N ALA A 135 5.13 -5.01 -4.06
CA ALA A 135 5.59 -4.66 -5.40
C ALA A 135 4.58 -3.71 -6.06
N THR A 136 5.07 -2.58 -6.56
CA THR A 136 4.25 -1.59 -7.27
C THR A 136 3.57 -2.23 -8.47
N PRO A 137 2.23 -2.14 -8.60
CA PRO A 137 1.54 -2.66 -9.78
C PRO A 137 1.90 -1.85 -11.03
N THR A 138 1.82 -2.48 -12.20
CA THR A 138 1.99 -1.79 -13.47
C THR A 138 0.83 -0.82 -13.69
N ALA A 139 1.14 0.41 -14.08
CA ALA A 139 0.11 1.39 -14.45
C ALA A 139 -0.62 0.92 -15.72
N PRO A 140 -1.96 0.89 -15.72
CA PRO A 140 -2.75 0.60 -16.91
C PRO A 140 -2.73 1.77 -17.90
N ALA A 141 -3.18 1.53 -19.12
CA ALA A 141 -3.38 2.57 -20.13
C ALA A 141 -4.83 3.10 -20.11
N ALA A 142 -5.01 4.32 -20.61
CA ALA A 142 -6.35 4.87 -20.85
C ALA A 142 -7.16 3.96 -21.80
N GLY A 143 -8.43 3.76 -21.47
CA GLY A 143 -9.37 2.87 -22.15
C GLY A 143 -9.40 1.44 -21.64
N GLU A 144 -8.43 1.00 -20.83
CA GLU A 144 -8.43 -0.34 -20.25
C GLU A 144 -9.48 -0.48 -19.14
N HIS A 145 -10.11 -1.65 -19.08
CA HIS A 145 -10.92 -2.04 -17.94
C HIS A 145 -10.05 -2.76 -16.92
N VAL A 146 -10.10 -2.32 -15.67
CA VAL A 146 -9.23 -2.83 -14.61
C VAL A 146 -10.00 -3.16 -13.36
N THR A 147 -9.44 -4.10 -12.60
CA THR A 147 -9.79 -4.36 -11.20
C THR A 147 -8.62 -3.94 -10.31
N VAL A 148 -8.89 -3.07 -9.35
CA VAL A 148 -7.91 -2.46 -8.44
C VAL A 148 -8.18 -2.95 -7.01
N THR A 149 -7.13 -3.25 -6.26
CA THR A 149 -7.22 -3.55 -4.82
C THR A 149 -6.26 -2.66 -4.02
N GLY A 150 -6.76 -2.07 -2.94
CA GLY A 150 -6.02 -1.20 -2.02
C GLY A 150 -6.94 -0.68 -0.91
N PRO A 151 -6.45 0.19 -0.01
CA PRO A 151 -7.31 0.81 0.98
C PRO A 151 -8.15 1.91 0.34
N TYR A 152 -9.43 1.96 0.72
CA TYR A 152 -10.34 3.04 0.36
C TYR A 152 -10.23 4.15 1.39
N VAL A 153 -9.79 5.32 0.92
CA VAL A 153 -9.45 6.48 1.74
C VAL A 153 -10.17 7.71 1.23
N TRP A 154 -10.38 8.69 2.10
CA TRP A 154 -10.73 10.05 1.72
C TRP A 154 -9.53 10.95 1.95
N ASP A 155 -9.12 11.68 0.91
CA ASP A 155 -8.02 12.63 1.02
C ASP A 155 -8.55 13.99 1.47
N SER A 156 -8.27 14.32 2.73
CA SER A 156 -8.69 15.57 3.36
C SER A 156 -7.59 16.65 3.31
N ASN A 157 -6.64 16.58 2.37
CA ASN A 157 -5.52 17.50 2.28
C ASN A 157 -5.98 18.98 2.30
N LEU A 158 -5.58 19.70 3.35
CA LEU A 158 -5.89 21.11 3.54
C LEU A 158 -5.33 22.01 2.42
N LEU A 159 -4.32 21.54 1.67
CA LEU A 159 -3.83 22.26 0.49
C LEU A 159 -4.84 22.29 -0.65
N HIS A 160 -5.83 21.38 -0.68
CA HIS A 160 -6.89 21.40 -1.69
C HIS A 160 -7.72 22.68 -1.60
N ASP A 161 -7.98 23.19 -0.39
CA ASP A 161 -8.69 24.45 -0.19
C ASP A 161 -7.91 25.66 -0.72
N LEU A 162 -6.57 25.60 -0.72
CA LEU A 162 -5.71 26.66 -1.26
C LEU A 162 -5.66 26.62 -2.79
N VAL A 163 -5.62 25.42 -3.39
CA VAL A 163 -5.58 25.24 -4.85
C VAL A 163 -6.96 25.45 -5.48
N TYR A 164 -8.03 25.19 -4.71
CA TYR A 164 -9.42 25.31 -5.15
C TYR A 164 -10.25 26.17 -4.19
N PRO A 165 -9.94 27.47 -4.06
CA PRO A 165 -10.57 28.33 -3.09
C PRO A 165 -12.09 28.40 -3.30
N GLY A 166 -12.84 28.20 -2.22
CA GLY A 166 -14.30 28.26 -2.21
C GLY A 166 -14.99 27.05 -2.84
N ARG A 167 -14.27 25.97 -3.14
CA ARG A 167 -14.83 24.69 -3.59
C ARG A 167 -14.68 23.67 -2.47
N ASP A 168 -15.74 22.89 -2.19
CA ASP A 168 -15.68 21.79 -1.22
C ASP A 168 -14.99 20.58 -1.88
N VAL A 169 -13.68 20.70 -2.04
CA VAL A 169 -12.80 19.76 -2.75
C VAL A 169 -12.06 18.81 -1.82
N LYS A 170 -12.18 19.00 -0.50
CA LYS A 170 -11.68 18.06 0.48
C LYS A 170 -12.48 16.75 0.41
N ASP A 171 -11.87 15.67 0.87
CA ASP A 171 -12.51 14.38 1.04
C ASP A 171 -12.93 13.71 -0.28
N TRP A 172 -12.16 13.89 -1.36
CA TRP A 172 -12.34 13.03 -2.53
C TRP A 172 -11.90 11.61 -2.20
N ALA A 173 -12.65 10.64 -2.70
CA ALA A 173 -12.37 9.23 -2.45
C ALA A 173 -11.29 8.70 -3.38
N GLU A 174 -10.46 7.82 -2.82
CA GLU A 174 -9.36 7.18 -3.52
C GLU A 174 -9.20 5.71 -3.14
N ILE A 175 -8.53 4.95 -4.01
CA ILE A 175 -7.79 3.76 -3.63
C ILE A 175 -6.30 4.12 -3.59
N HIS A 176 -5.73 4.30 -2.40
CA HIS A 176 -4.36 4.78 -2.25
C HIS A 176 -3.66 4.23 -0.98
N PRO A 177 -2.58 3.45 -1.11
CA PRO A 177 -1.92 3.08 -2.36
C PRO A 177 -2.61 1.88 -3.03
N ALA A 178 -2.63 1.86 -4.35
CA ALA A 178 -3.03 0.69 -5.12
C ALA A 178 -1.99 -0.44 -4.95
N TRP A 179 -2.41 -1.54 -4.32
CA TRP A 179 -1.57 -2.71 -4.09
C TRP A 179 -1.56 -3.69 -5.26
N ASN A 180 -2.67 -3.76 -5.98
CA ASN A 180 -2.81 -4.56 -7.18
C ASN A 180 -3.69 -3.84 -8.20
N ILE A 181 -3.31 -3.96 -9.47
CA ILE A 181 -4.15 -3.62 -10.62
C ILE A 181 -4.08 -4.78 -11.58
N THR A 182 -5.24 -5.30 -11.98
CA THR A 182 -5.39 -6.35 -12.98
C THR A 182 -6.14 -5.77 -14.17
N ILE A 183 -5.62 -5.95 -15.38
CA ILE A 183 -6.30 -5.55 -16.62
C ILE A 183 -7.25 -6.69 -17.00
N ASP A 184 -8.55 -6.42 -16.94
CA ASP A 184 -9.60 -7.39 -17.26
C ASP A 184 -9.94 -7.37 -18.76
N GLN A 185 -9.88 -6.19 -19.38
CA GLN A 185 -10.11 -5.99 -20.81
C GLN A 185 -9.12 -4.96 -21.38
N PRO A 186 -8.56 -5.20 -22.58
CA PRO A 186 -7.67 -4.25 -23.22
C PRO A 186 -8.44 -3.00 -23.67
N ALA A 187 -7.71 -1.91 -23.90
CA ALA A 187 -8.31 -0.68 -24.41
C ALA A 187 -9.06 -0.95 -25.71
N HIS A 188 -10.34 -0.55 -25.76
CA HIS A 188 -11.15 -0.67 -26.96
C HIS A 188 -10.54 0.24 -28.03
N LYS A 189 -9.98 -0.34 -29.10
CA LYS A 189 -9.60 0.43 -30.28
C LYS A 189 -10.90 0.99 -30.89
N PRO A 190 -10.98 2.28 -31.24
CA PRO A 190 -12.08 2.76 -32.05
C PRO A 190 -12.13 1.91 -33.32
N VAL A 191 -13.31 1.36 -33.63
CA VAL A 191 -13.55 0.78 -34.96
C VAL A 191 -13.48 1.96 -35.94
N ALA A 192 -12.58 1.86 -36.91
CA ALA A 192 -12.36 2.87 -37.94
C ALA A 192 -13.58 3.04 -38.85
#